data_AF-U2KDW0-F1
#
_entry.id   AF-U2KDW0-F1
#
_cell.length_a   1.000
_cell.length_b   1.000
_cell.length_c   1.000
_cell.angle_alpha   90.00
_cell.angle_beta   90.00
_cell.angle_gamma   90.00
#
_symmetry.space_group_name_H-M   'P 1'
#
loop_
_entity.id
_entity.type
_entity.pdbx_description
1 polymer ?
#
loop_
_entity_poly.entity_id
_entity_poly.type
_entity_poly.pdbx_seq_one_letter_code
_entity_poly.pdbx_strand_id
1 'polypeptide(L)'
;MKGAKIMKIEKETKVVILQNGNAVTATQYVNGKKVNASIARCCPEDAFNFAFGAKLALERLLDCMGSAPETAFDWDKFISGDVWVQTNSSNTDAFLQVCEEHHLTDRTGDRPTKLNVFRDFNNASEIEKALYGIFGMIPKENIWFATRDGKLRWGNEKPTGEIFEWGQAE
;
A
#
# COMPACT_ATOMS: atom_id res chain seq x y z
N MET A 1 19.27 -15.51 -33.33
CA MET A 1 19.45 -15.10 -31.93
C MET A 1 18.36 -15.77 -31.11
N LYS A 2 18.70 -16.69 -30.19
CA LYS A 2 17.72 -17.38 -29.35
C LYS A 2 17.22 -16.40 -28.28
N GLY A 3 15.92 -16.17 -28.22
CA GLY A 3 15.29 -15.31 -27.22
C GLY A 3 15.51 -15.87 -25.82
N ALA A 4 16.05 -15.05 -24.92
CA ALA A 4 16.17 -15.38 -23.52
C ALA A 4 14.76 -15.43 -22.91
N LYS A 5 14.37 -16.60 -22.42
CA LYS A 5 13.15 -16.79 -21.62
C LYS A 5 13.36 -16.07 -20.29
N ILE A 6 12.69 -14.94 -20.09
CA ILE A 6 12.63 -14.27 -18.78
C ILE A 6 11.88 -15.24 -17.85
N MET A 7 12.61 -15.91 -16.97
CA MET A 7 12.00 -16.73 -15.93
C MET A 7 11.44 -15.79 -14.88
N LYS A 8 10.11 -15.81 -14.71
CA LYS A 8 9.42 -15.17 -13.59
C LYS A 8 9.99 -15.82 -12.32
N ILE A 9 10.80 -15.11 -11.55
CA ILE A 9 11.29 -15.60 -10.27
C ILE A 9 10.07 -15.58 -9.34
N GLU A 10 9.47 -16.74 -9.11
CA GLU A 10 8.42 -16.88 -8.11
C GLU A 10 8.99 -16.44 -6.76
N LYS A 11 8.32 -15.49 -6.10
CA LYS A 11 8.73 -15.02 -4.76
C LYS A 11 8.62 -16.18 -3.78
N GLU A 12 9.75 -16.65 -3.27
CA GLU A 12 9.76 -17.68 -2.24
C GLU A 12 9.31 -17.05 -0.92
N THR A 13 8.17 -17.48 -0.40
CA THR A 13 7.66 -17.06 0.91
C THR A 13 7.75 -18.22 1.89
N LYS A 14 8.34 -17.97 3.06
CA LYS A 14 8.51 -18.95 4.14
C LYS A 14 8.05 -18.37 5.47
N VAL A 15 7.32 -19.13 6.25
CA VAL A 15 7.06 -18.81 7.66
C VAL A 15 7.85 -19.77 8.56
N VAL A 16 8.51 -19.22 9.57
CA VAL A 16 9.27 -19.96 10.59
C VAL A 16 8.66 -19.70 11.95
N ILE A 17 8.34 -20.77 12.67
CA ILE A 17 7.80 -20.69 14.05
C ILE A 17 8.85 -21.25 15.00
N LEU A 18 9.26 -20.46 15.98
CA LEU A 18 10.28 -20.82 16.97
C LEU A 18 9.74 -20.67 18.39
N GLN A 19 10.14 -21.56 19.28
CA GLN A 19 9.92 -21.43 20.71
C GLN A 19 11.15 -20.82 21.40
N ASN A 20 10.93 -19.87 22.30
CA ASN A 20 11.94 -19.40 23.25
C ASN A 20 11.32 -19.30 24.65
N GLY A 21 11.63 -20.26 25.52
CA GLY A 21 11.03 -20.37 26.84
C GLY A 21 9.51 -20.54 26.76
N ASN A 22 8.76 -19.64 27.40
CA ASN A 22 7.29 -19.59 27.39
C ASN A 22 6.71 -18.73 26.25
N ALA A 23 7.54 -18.32 25.29
CA ALA A 23 7.12 -17.55 24.12
C ALA A 23 7.29 -18.36 22.83
N VAL A 24 6.39 -18.12 21.88
CA VAL A 24 6.45 -18.63 20.52
C VAL A 24 6.44 -17.45 19.55
N THR A 25 7.36 -17.44 18.61
CA THR A 25 7.53 -16.39 17.60
C THR A 25 7.26 -16.96 16.22
N ALA A 26 6.36 -16.35 15.45
CA ALA A 26 6.18 -16.63 14.03
C ALA A 26 6.88 -15.53 13.23
N THR A 27 7.65 -15.90 12.21
CA THR A 27 8.42 -14.95 11.37
C THR A 27 8.25 -15.29 9.90
N GLN A 28 7.87 -14.30 9.10
CA GLN A 28 7.80 -14.41 7.64
C GLN A 28 9.11 -13.98 6.99
N TYR A 29 9.53 -14.74 5.99
CA TYR A 29 10.64 -14.46 5.11
C TYR A 29 10.17 -14.42 3.66
N VAL A 30 10.65 -13.45 2.88
CA VAL A 30 10.45 -13.37 1.43
C VAL A 30 11.82 -13.30 0.78
N ASN A 31 12.13 -14.23 -0.12
CA ASN A 31 13.45 -14.37 -0.76
C ASN A 31 14.60 -14.37 0.27
N GLY A 32 14.40 -15.11 1.38
CA GLY A 32 15.36 -15.22 2.47
C GLY A 32 15.48 -14.02 3.40
N LYS A 33 14.78 -12.90 3.13
CA LYS A 33 14.77 -11.71 4.01
C LYS A 33 13.59 -11.75 4.96
N LYS A 34 13.84 -11.53 6.25
CA LYS A 34 12.77 -11.38 7.26
C LYS A 34 11.95 -10.13 6.95
N VAL A 35 10.63 -10.28 6.80
CA VAL A 35 9.72 -9.18 6.47
C VAL A 35 8.73 -8.86 7.58
N ASN A 36 8.28 -9.86 8.33
CA ASN A 36 7.32 -9.66 9.42
C ASN A 36 7.57 -10.67 10.55
N ALA A 37 7.19 -10.32 11.78
CA ALA A 37 7.25 -11.24 12.91
C ALA A 37 6.22 -10.88 13.98
N SER A 38 5.70 -11.91 14.64
CA SER A 38 4.75 -11.79 15.75
C SER A 38 5.16 -12.74 16.87
N ILE A 39 4.69 -12.46 18.08
CA ILE A 39 5.03 -13.23 19.27
C ILE A 39 3.75 -13.53 20.05
N ALA A 40 3.61 -14.77 20.50
CA ALA A 40 2.68 -15.21 21.52
C ALA A 40 3.48 -15.55 22.79
N ARG A 41 3.13 -14.94 23.93
CA ARG A 41 3.76 -15.21 25.22
C ARG A 41 2.72 -15.81 26.16
N CYS A 42 3.04 -16.96 26.73
CA CYS A 42 2.22 -17.62 27.75
C CYS A 42 2.50 -16.98 29.12
N CYS A 43 1.47 -16.84 29.96
CA CYS A 43 1.64 -16.38 31.33
C CYS A 43 2.51 -17.38 32.12
N PRO A 44 3.41 -16.92 32.99
CA PRO A 44 4.28 -17.80 33.78
C PRO A 44 3.54 -18.83 34.65
N GLU A 45 2.31 -18.51 35.04
CA GLU A 45 1.45 -19.33 35.91
C GLU A 45 0.70 -20.43 35.14
N ASP A 46 0.61 -20.31 33.82
CA ASP A 46 -0.10 -21.25 32.96
C ASP A 46 0.80 -22.37 32.45
N ALA A 47 0.21 -23.55 32.21
CA ALA A 47 0.92 -24.63 31.56
C ALA A 47 1.20 -24.28 30.08
N PHE A 48 2.48 -24.21 29.71
CA PHE A 48 2.87 -23.89 28.35
C PHE A 48 2.38 -24.94 27.34
N ASN A 49 1.77 -24.47 26.26
CA ASN A 49 1.37 -25.28 25.12
C ASN A 49 1.92 -24.69 23.82
N PHE A 50 2.91 -25.37 23.23
CA PHE A 50 3.54 -24.91 21.99
C PHE A 50 2.56 -24.79 20.83
N ALA A 51 1.65 -25.76 20.64
CA ALA A 51 0.69 -25.75 19.54
C ALA A 51 -0.27 -24.55 19.62
N PHE A 52 -0.73 -24.25 20.84
CA PHE A 52 -1.56 -23.07 21.08
C PHE A 52 -0.77 -21.77 20.83
N GLY A 53 0.45 -21.68 21.37
CA GLY A 53 1.33 -20.52 21.15
C GLY A 53 1.69 -20.32 19.68
N ALA A 54 1.94 -21.41 18.94
CA ALA A 54 2.25 -21.40 17.51
C ALA A 54 1.06 -20.92 16.68
N LYS A 55 -0.15 -21.43 16.97
CA LYS A 55 -1.38 -20.98 16.34
C LYS A 55 -1.60 -19.49 16.58
N LEU A 56 -1.54 -19.04 17.83
CA LEU A 56 -1.76 -17.63 18.18
C LEU A 56 -0.70 -16.69 17.58
N ALA A 57 0.58 -17.10 17.58
CA ALA A 57 1.63 -16.33 16.92
C ALA A 57 1.38 -16.26 15.40
N LEU A 58 1.01 -17.37 14.76
CA LEU A 58 0.71 -17.39 13.33
C LEU A 58 -0.53 -16.53 13.00
N GLU A 59 -1.61 -16.62 13.76
CA GLU A 59 -2.80 -15.77 13.61
C GLU A 59 -2.42 -14.29 13.69
N ARG A 60 -1.67 -13.87 14.71
CA ARG A 60 -1.17 -12.49 14.82
C ARG A 60 -0.29 -12.09 13.64
N LEU A 61 0.56 -13.00 13.17
CA LEU A 61 1.40 -12.74 11.99
C LEU A 61 0.50 -12.54 10.76
N LEU A 62 -0.52 -13.38 10.61
CA LEU A 62 -1.49 -13.35 9.52
C LEU A 62 -2.40 -12.13 9.60
N ASP A 63 -2.77 -11.65 10.78
CA ASP A 63 -3.52 -10.39 10.95
C ASP A 63 -2.64 -9.20 10.54
N CYS A 64 -1.34 -9.24 10.87
CA CYS A 64 -0.38 -8.28 10.35
C CYS A 64 -0.13 -8.45 8.83
N MET A 65 -0.33 -9.66 8.27
CA MET A 65 -0.29 -9.92 6.82
C MET A 65 -1.62 -9.56 6.13
N GLY A 66 -2.75 -9.63 6.83
CA GLY A 66 -4.12 -9.30 6.37
C GLY A 66 -4.38 -7.80 6.31
N SER A 67 -3.38 -7.01 6.70
CA SER A 67 -3.25 -5.59 6.34
C SER A 67 -2.56 -5.39 4.98
N ALA A 68 -2.17 -6.46 4.29
CA ALA A 68 -1.68 -6.43 2.92
C ALA A 68 -2.67 -7.22 2.03
N PRO A 69 -3.38 -6.56 1.10
CA PRO A 69 -4.34 -7.24 0.26
C PRO A 69 -3.65 -8.29 -0.62
N GLU A 70 -4.33 -9.41 -0.87
CA GLU A 70 -3.94 -10.50 -1.78
C GLU A 70 -3.79 -10.06 -3.26
N THR A 71 -3.87 -8.76 -3.54
CA THR A 71 -3.27 -8.15 -4.72
C THR A 71 -2.25 -7.13 -4.24
N ALA A 72 -0.99 -7.55 -4.07
CA ALA A 72 0.09 -6.59 -3.91
C ALA A 72 0.02 -5.63 -5.10
N PHE A 73 -0.26 -4.36 -4.83
CA PHE A 73 -0.44 -3.34 -5.86
C PHE A 73 0.73 -3.38 -6.85
N ASP A 74 0.41 -3.49 -8.14
CA ASP A 74 1.41 -3.61 -9.20
C ASP A 74 2.03 -2.24 -9.49
N TRP A 75 3.09 -1.93 -8.73
CA TRP A 75 3.84 -0.68 -8.87
C TRP A 75 4.44 -0.51 -10.26
N ASP A 76 4.86 -1.60 -10.92
CA ASP A 76 5.47 -1.50 -12.25
C ASP A 76 4.42 -1.03 -13.27
N LYS A 77 3.21 -1.60 -13.23
CA LYS A 77 2.06 -1.10 -14.02
C LYS A 77 1.69 0.34 -13.67
N PHE A 78 1.76 0.70 -12.40
CA PHE A 78 1.41 2.07 -12.01
C PHE A 78 2.44 3.08 -12.53
N ILE A 79 3.73 2.75 -12.45
CA ILE A 79 4.86 3.58 -12.89
C ILE A 79 4.94 3.66 -14.42
N SER A 80 4.51 2.62 -15.15
CA SER A 80 4.36 2.68 -16.60
C SER A 80 3.14 3.49 -17.05
N GLY A 81 2.20 3.76 -16.14
CA GLY A 81 0.95 4.47 -16.42
C GLY A 81 -0.16 3.56 -16.97
N ASP A 82 -0.03 2.24 -16.80
CA ASP A 82 -1.00 1.24 -17.29
C ASP A 82 -2.20 1.04 -16.34
N VAL A 83 -2.07 1.44 -15.08
CA VAL A 83 -3.15 1.39 -14.08
C VAL A 83 -3.33 2.75 -13.40
N TRP A 84 -4.59 3.08 -13.13
CA TRP A 84 -4.99 4.24 -12.34
C TRP A 84 -5.26 3.82 -10.90
N VAL A 85 -4.92 4.67 -9.93
CA VAL A 85 -5.25 4.45 -8.53
C VAL A 85 -6.39 5.34 -8.12
N GLN A 86 -7.51 4.74 -7.72
CA GLN A 86 -8.64 5.47 -7.14
C GLN A 86 -8.41 5.70 -5.65
N THR A 87 -8.56 6.94 -5.22
CA THR A 87 -8.51 7.34 -3.81
C THR A 87 -9.69 8.28 -3.49
N ASN A 88 -9.90 8.53 -2.21
CA ASN A 88 -10.88 9.48 -1.68
C ASN A 88 -10.26 10.32 -0.56
N SER A 89 -11.07 11.15 0.09
CA SER A 89 -10.60 12.06 1.15
C SER A 89 -10.02 11.37 2.38
N SER A 90 -10.36 10.11 2.67
CA SER A 90 -9.88 9.39 3.86
C SER A 90 -8.57 8.63 3.64
N ASN A 91 -8.27 8.23 2.40
CA ASN A 91 -7.12 7.35 2.10
C ASN A 91 -6.05 7.98 1.19
N THR A 92 -6.27 9.19 0.66
CA THR A 92 -5.31 9.85 -0.24
C THR A 92 -3.95 10.11 0.41
N ASP A 93 -3.90 10.54 1.67
CA ASP A 93 -2.61 10.76 2.36
C ASP A 93 -1.79 9.48 2.48
N ALA A 94 -2.43 8.35 2.81
CA ALA A 94 -1.77 7.06 2.90
C ALA A 94 -1.19 6.63 1.55
N PHE A 95 -1.97 6.79 0.47
CA PHE A 95 -1.48 6.50 -0.88
C PHE A 95 -0.26 7.36 -1.26
N LEU A 96 -0.31 8.67 -1.00
CA LEU A 96 0.78 9.59 -1.34
C LEU A 96 2.04 9.29 -0.53
N GLN A 97 1.92 8.89 0.74
CA GLN A 97 3.06 8.44 1.55
C GLN A 97 3.78 7.25 0.91
N VAL A 98 3.04 6.23 0.50
CA VAL A 98 3.63 5.06 -0.15
C VAL A 98 4.25 5.43 -1.51
N CYS A 99 3.67 6.39 -2.25
CA CYS A 99 4.31 6.90 -3.45
C CYS A 99 5.70 7.53 -3.20
N GLU A 100 5.91 8.20 -2.06
CA GLU A 100 7.22 8.76 -1.72
C GLU A 100 8.26 7.67 -1.43
N GLU A 101 7.84 6.59 -0.75
CA GLU A 101 8.68 5.42 -0.48
C GLU A 101 9.14 4.75 -1.77
N HIS A 102 8.33 4.83 -2.83
CA HIS A 102 8.65 4.38 -4.18
C HIS A 102 9.38 5.45 -5.02
N HIS A 103 9.89 6.51 -4.40
CA HIS A 103 10.67 7.58 -5.03
C HIS A 103 9.95 8.33 -6.17
N LEU A 104 8.61 8.34 -6.15
CA LEU A 104 7.83 9.16 -7.06
C LEU A 104 7.87 10.62 -6.67
N THR A 105 7.61 11.47 -7.66
CA THR A 105 7.45 12.92 -7.46
C THR A 105 6.16 13.37 -8.12
N ASP A 106 5.67 14.54 -7.74
CA ASP A 106 4.57 15.17 -8.46
C ASP A 106 5.02 15.74 -9.81
N ARG A 107 4.11 16.45 -10.49
CA ARG A 107 4.42 17.10 -11.78
C ARG A 107 5.55 18.13 -11.70
N THR A 108 5.73 18.81 -10.55
CA THR A 108 6.76 19.86 -10.35
C THR A 108 8.08 19.28 -9.87
N GLY A 109 8.12 18.00 -9.49
CA GLY A 109 9.29 17.35 -8.88
C GLY A 109 9.28 17.43 -7.35
N ASP A 110 8.18 17.90 -6.77
CA ASP A 110 7.97 17.94 -5.33
C ASP A 110 7.55 16.56 -4.78
N ARG A 111 7.58 16.48 -3.45
CA ARG A 111 7.15 15.33 -2.65
C ARG A 111 5.66 15.02 -2.88
N PRO A 112 5.28 13.77 -3.20
CA PRO A 112 3.88 13.36 -3.39
C PRO A 112 2.92 13.79 -2.28
N THR A 113 3.32 13.76 -1.01
CA THR A 113 2.48 14.15 0.15
C THR A 113 2.08 15.63 0.14
N LYS A 114 2.73 16.48 -0.67
CA LYS A 114 2.27 17.85 -0.93
C LYS A 114 1.07 17.91 -1.86
N LEU A 115 0.78 16.85 -2.63
CA LEU A 115 -0.28 16.77 -3.64
C LEU A 115 -1.63 16.29 -3.07
N ASN A 116 -1.93 16.54 -1.79
CA ASN A 116 -3.24 16.16 -1.25
C ASN A 116 -4.31 17.18 -1.65
N VAL A 117 -5.01 16.86 -2.74
CA VAL A 117 -6.00 17.75 -3.37
C VAL A 117 -7.21 18.03 -2.48
N PHE A 118 -7.60 17.09 -1.62
CA PHE A 118 -8.70 17.27 -0.69
C PHE A 118 -8.31 18.26 0.40
N ARG A 119 -7.12 18.09 0.97
CA ARG A 119 -6.56 19.00 1.97
C ARG A 119 -6.37 20.39 1.39
N ASP A 120 -5.80 20.50 0.20
CA ASP A 120 -5.53 21.77 -0.45
C ASP A 120 -6.84 22.52 -0.77
N PHE A 121 -7.85 21.82 -1.30
CA PHE A 121 -9.17 22.41 -1.55
C PHE A 121 -9.89 22.84 -0.27
N ASN A 122 -9.82 22.03 0.80
CA ASN A 122 -10.47 22.37 2.07
C ASN A 122 -9.82 23.59 2.75
N ASN A 123 -8.52 23.76 2.59
CA ASN A 123 -7.76 24.89 3.15
C ASN A 123 -7.71 26.12 2.24
N ALA A 124 -8.21 26.02 1.00
CA ALA A 124 -8.22 27.10 0.04
C ALA A 124 -9.19 28.23 0.45
N SER A 125 -8.84 29.46 0.10
CA SER A 125 -9.74 30.62 0.16
C SER A 125 -10.92 30.46 -0.80
N GLU A 126 -11.98 31.25 -0.61
CA GLU A 126 -13.15 31.20 -1.50
C GLU A 126 -12.84 31.58 -2.95
N ILE A 127 -11.87 32.47 -3.16
CA ILE A 127 -11.39 32.84 -4.50
C ILE A 127 -10.68 31.64 -5.14
N GLU A 128 -9.81 30.96 -4.39
CA GLU A 128 -9.14 29.76 -4.87
C GLU A 128 -10.14 28.65 -5.17
N LYS A 129 -11.11 28.38 -4.29
CA LYS A 129 -12.18 27.40 -4.57
C LYS A 129 -12.98 27.74 -5.83
N ALA A 130 -13.27 29.02 -6.07
CA ALA A 130 -13.92 29.46 -7.29
C ALA A 130 -13.07 29.16 -8.53
N LEU A 131 -11.74 29.35 -8.45
CA LEU A 131 -10.81 28.95 -9.52
C LEU A 131 -10.81 27.44 -9.75
N TYR A 132 -10.82 26.62 -8.68
CA TYR A 132 -10.97 25.16 -8.81
C TYR A 132 -12.27 24.81 -9.57
N GLY A 133 -13.37 25.51 -9.31
CA GLY A 133 -14.61 25.37 -10.07
C GLY A 133 -14.47 25.69 -11.56
N ILE A 134 -13.86 26.83 -11.88
CA ILE A 134 -13.63 27.28 -13.26
C ILE A 134 -12.79 26.27 -14.05
N PHE A 135 -11.77 25.68 -13.41
CA PHE A 135 -10.90 24.69 -14.04
C PHE A 135 -11.44 23.25 -14.00
N GLY A 136 -12.64 23.01 -13.45
CA GLY A 136 -13.19 21.66 -13.29
C GLY A 136 -12.38 20.78 -12.32
N MET A 137 -11.64 21.41 -11.40
CA MET A 137 -10.73 20.76 -10.48
C MET A 137 -11.32 20.53 -9.09
N ILE A 138 -12.61 20.82 -8.87
CA ILE A 138 -13.26 20.52 -7.58
C ILE A 138 -13.16 19.01 -7.31
N PRO A 139 -12.48 18.59 -6.22
CA PRO A 139 -12.32 17.18 -5.91
C PRO A 139 -13.70 16.55 -5.68
N LYS A 140 -13.99 15.47 -6.43
CA LYS A 140 -15.19 14.66 -6.23
C LYS A 140 -14.95 13.64 -5.10
N GLU A 141 -15.98 12.86 -4.78
CA GLU A 141 -15.89 11.76 -3.79
C GLU A 141 -14.66 10.87 -4.02
N ASN A 142 -14.41 10.53 -5.30
CA ASN A 142 -13.24 9.79 -5.72
C ASN A 142 -12.42 10.62 -6.72
N ILE A 143 -11.11 10.46 -6.65
CA ILE A 143 -10.14 10.97 -7.62
C ILE A 143 -9.26 9.82 -8.10
N TRP A 144 -8.62 10.00 -9.24
CA TRP A 144 -7.77 8.98 -9.84
C TRP A 144 -6.37 9.51 -10.08
N PHE A 145 -5.37 8.83 -9.52
CA PHE A 145 -3.97 9.07 -9.77
C PHE A 145 -3.44 8.17 -10.88
N ALA A 146 -2.52 8.70 -11.68
CA ALA A 146 -1.69 7.93 -12.60
C ALA A 146 -0.29 8.53 -12.63
N THR A 147 0.67 7.75 -13.09
CA THR A 147 1.98 8.29 -13.42
C THR A 147 2.07 8.62 -14.91
N ARG A 148 2.85 9.64 -15.24
CA ARG A 148 3.29 9.92 -16.60
C ARG A 148 4.74 10.38 -16.53
N ASP A 149 5.63 9.63 -17.17
CA ASP A 149 7.08 9.86 -17.12
C ASP A 149 7.63 9.84 -15.68
N GLY A 150 7.11 8.94 -14.83
CA GLY A 150 7.51 8.82 -13.42
C GLY A 150 6.97 9.93 -12.50
N LYS A 151 6.10 10.81 -13.01
CA LYS A 151 5.48 11.90 -12.25
C LYS A 151 4.00 11.66 -12.00
N LEU A 152 3.58 11.86 -10.76
CA LEU A 152 2.18 11.73 -10.35
C LEU A 152 1.32 12.84 -10.95
N ARG A 153 0.15 12.43 -11.41
CA ARG A 153 -0.94 13.29 -11.86
C ARG A 153 -2.24 12.74 -11.30
N TRP A 154 -3.23 13.62 -11.19
CA TRP A 154 -4.56 13.24 -10.72
C TRP A 154 -5.64 13.83 -11.62
N GLY A 155 -6.84 13.25 -11.57
CA GLY A 155 -8.02 13.75 -12.25
C GLY A 155 -9.31 13.48 -11.48
N ASN A 156 -10.34 14.26 -11.79
CA ASN A 156 -11.71 14.17 -11.25
C ASN A 156 -12.67 13.35 -12.12
N GLU A 157 -12.20 12.87 -13.26
CA GLU A 157 -12.99 12.07 -14.18
C GLU A 157 -12.52 10.63 -14.08
N LYS A 158 -13.48 9.72 -13.97
CA LYS A 158 -13.18 8.29 -13.93
C LYS A 158 -12.50 7.90 -15.24
N PRO A 159 -11.26 7.38 -15.20
CA PRO A 159 -10.55 6.99 -16.40
C PRO A 159 -11.20 5.75 -17.02
N THR A 160 -10.92 5.52 -18.31
CA THR A 160 -11.41 4.34 -19.04
C THR A 160 -10.49 3.12 -18.93
N GLY A 161 -9.31 3.28 -18.32
CA GLY A 161 -8.30 2.22 -18.17
C GLY A 161 -8.51 1.30 -16.96
N GLU A 162 -7.52 0.46 -16.67
CA GLU A 162 -7.48 -0.37 -15.46
C GLU A 162 -7.46 0.54 -14.23
N ILE A 163 -8.31 0.26 -13.24
CA ILE A 163 -8.42 1.02 -12.00
C ILE A 163 -8.17 0.07 -10.83
N PHE A 164 -7.26 0.48 -9.94
CA PHE A 164 -7.03 -0.14 -8.65
C PHE A 164 -7.60 0.76 -7.56
N GLU A 165 -8.45 0.23 -6.69
CA GLU A 165 -9.02 0.99 -5.58
C GLU A 165 -8.12 0.90 -4.35
N TRP A 166 -7.56 2.04 -3.91
CA TRP A 166 -6.62 2.06 -2.80
C TRP A 166 -7.33 1.97 -1.46
N GLY A 167 -6.99 0.97 -0.63
CA GLY A 167 -7.39 0.92 0.77
C GLY A 167 -8.91 0.92 1.02
N GLN A 168 -9.73 0.55 0.03
CA GLN A 168 -11.12 0.17 0.26
C GLN A 168 -11.09 -1.23 0.88
N ALA A 169 -11.08 -1.30 2.21
CA ALA A 169 -11.51 -2.51 2.90
C ALA A 169 -13.02 -2.60 2.71
N GLU A 170 -13.51 -3.72 2.16
CA GLU A 170 -14.93 -4.06 2.17
C GLU A 170 -15.51 -4.08 3.59
#